data_AF-A0A3C1FHW7-F1
#
_entry.id   AF-A0A3C1FHW7-F1
#
_cell.length_a   1.000
_cell.length_b   1.000
_cell.length_c   1.000
_cell.angle_alpha   90.00
_cell.angle_beta   90.00
_cell.angle_gamma   90.00
#
_symmetry.space_group_name_H-M   'P 1'
#
loop_
_entity.id
_entity.type
_entity.pdbx_description
1 polymer ?
#
loop_
_entity_poly.entity_id
_entity_poly.type
_entity_poly.pdbx_seq_one_letter_code
_entity_poly.pdbx_strand_id
1 'polypeptide(L)' 'NGAGKSTLLKVLSGAYHPDGGELILGENRVNFHSPAAAIEAGVSTVYQ' A
#
# COMPACT_ATOMS: atom_id res chain seq x y z
N ASN A 1 -7.97 -8.11 -15.60
CA ASN A 1 -7.57 -9.53 -15.73
C ASN A 1 -7.49 -10.30 -14.40
N GLY A 2 -8.07 -9.81 -13.29
CA GLY A 2 -8.28 -10.64 -12.08
C GLY A 2 -7.04 -11.04 -11.28
N ALA A 3 -5.83 -10.80 -11.78
CA ALA A 3 -4.56 -11.17 -11.14
C ALA A 3 -4.20 -10.35 -9.88
N GLY A 4 -5.12 -9.56 -9.33
CA GLY A 4 -4.88 -8.81 -8.08
C GLY A 4 -4.07 -7.52 -8.19
N LYS A 5 -3.67 -7.06 -9.38
CA LYS A 5 -2.88 -5.82 -9.54
C LYS A 5 -3.51 -4.60 -8.85
N SER A 6 -4.79 -4.36 -9.08
CA SER A 6 -5.49 -3.24 -8.44
C SER A 6 -5.61 -3.42 -6.93
N THR A 7 -5.74 -4.66 -6.44
CA THR A 7 -5.73 -4.96 -5.01
C THR A 7 -4.36 -4.66 -4.40
N LEU A 8 -3.27 -5.07 -5.06
CA LEU A 8 -1.91 -4.77 -4.63
C LEU A 8 -1.68 -3.25 -4.55
N LEU A 9 -2.08 -2.51 -5.58
CA LEU A 9 -1.96 -1.05 -5.56
C LEU A 9 -2.75 -0.40 -4.42
N LYS A 10 -3.97 -0.90 -4.14
CA LYS A 10 -4.78 -0.44 -3.00
C LYS A 10 -4.15 -0.74 -1.64
N VAL A 11 -3.44 -1.86 -1.52
CA VAL A 11 -2.69 -2.19 -0.29
C VAL A 11 -1.49 -1.26 -0.14
N LEU A 12 -0.71 -1.07 -1.20
CA LEU A 12 0.45 -0.17 -1.18
C LEU A 12 0.07 1.29 -0.94
N SER A 13 -1.11 1.71 -1.43
CA SER A 13 -1.64 3.05 -1.20
C SER A 13 -2.34 3.21 0.15
N GLY A 14 -2.39 2.19 1.02
CA GLY A 14 -3.09 2.25 2.30
C GLY A 14 -4.61 2.35 2.20
N ALA A 15 -5.18 2.13 1.02
CA ALA A 15 -6.63 2.08 0.82
C ALA A 15 -7.22 0.77 1.37
N TYR A 16 -6.51 -0.35 1.22
CA TYR A 16 -6.86 -1.66 1.78
C TYR A 16 -5.80 -2.14 2.75
N HIS A 17 -6.24 -2.87 3.79
CA HIS A 17 -5.34 -3.54 4.72
C HIS A 17 -5.13 -4.99 4.26
N PRO A 18 -3.89 -5.50 4.19
CA PRO A 18 -3.66 -6.89 3.82
C PRO A 18 -4.07 -7.82 4.97
N ASP A 19 -4.68 -8.95 4.65
CA ASP A 19 -5.07 -9.95 5.66
C ASP A 19 -3.87 -10.58 6.39
N GLY A 20 -2.68 -10.49 5.81
CA GLY A 20 -1.43 -10.96 6.40
C GLY A 20 -0.20 -10.60 5.57
N GLY A 21 0.97 -10.95 6.09
CA GLY A 21 2.27 -10.58 5.52
C GLY A 21 2.80 -9.26 6.05
N GLU A 22 3.81 -8.71 5.38
CA GLU A 22 4.53 -7.52 5.85
C GLU A 22 4.77 -6.54 4.69
N LEU A 23 4.59 -5.25 4.96
CA LEU A 23 5.00 -4.18 4.07
C LEU A 23 6.29 -3.58 4.62
N ILE A 24 7.32 -3.50 3.78
CA ILE A 24 8.62 -2.95 4.13
C ILE A 24 8.94 -1.83 3.14
N LEU A 25 9.25 -0.64 3.66
CA LEU A 25 9.68 0.53 2.90
C LEU A 25 11.11 0.90 3.31
N GLY A 26 12.08 0.59 2.44
CA GLY A 26 13.48 0.65 2.80
C GLY A 26 13.81 -0.40 3.86
N GLU A 27 14.26 0.03 5.03
CA GLU A 27 14.52 -0.83 6.19
C GLU A 27 13.36 -0.82 7.21
N ASN A 28 12.32 0.01 6.97
CA ASN A 28 11.24 0.21 7.92
C ASN A 28 10.04 -0.67 7.58
N ARG A 29 9.57 -1.45 8.55
CA ARG A 29 8.26 -2.08 8.47
C ARG A 29 7.19 -1.00 8.58
N VAL A 30 6.27 -0.98 7.62
CA VAL A 30 5.16 -0.01 7.56
C VAL A 30 3.82 -0.72 7.64
N ASN A 31 2.82 -0.01 8.17
CA ASN A 31 1.45 -0.47 8.19
C ASN A 31 0.53 0.73 7.95
N PHE A 32 0.03 0.87 6.73
CA PHE A 32 -0.81 2.00 6.37
C PHE A 32 -2.27 1.72 6.72
N HIS A 33 -2.84 2.57 7.57
CA HIS A 33 -4.26 2.51 7.94
C HIS A 33 -5.13 3.52 7.17
N SER A 34 -4.52 4.29 6.27
CA SER A 34 -5.20 5.20 5.36
C SER A 34 -4.29 5.60 4.20
N PRO A 35 -4.85 6.14 3.10
CA PRO A 35 -4.05 6.74 2.05
C PRO A 35 -3.19 7.92 2.50
N ALA A 36 -3.65 8.71 3.46
CA ALA A 36 -2.87 9.80 4.03
C ALA A 36 -1.59 9.29 4.71
N ALA A 37 -1.67 8.20 5.47
CA ALA A 37 -0.51 7.59 6.13
C ALA A 37 0.52 7.07 5.12
N ALA A 38 0.07 6.51 4.00
CA ALA A 38 0.96 6.08 2.92
C ALA A 38 1.69 7.27 2.28
N ILE A 39 0.97 8.37 2.03
CA ILE A 39 1.55 9.60 1.47
C ILE A 39 2.56 10.24 2.42
N GLU A 40 2.26 10.32 3.72
CA GLU A 40 3.17 10.83 4.75
C GLU A 40 4.46 10.00 4.85
N ALA A 41 4.37 8.69 4.58
CA ALA A 41 5.53 7.81 4.48
C ALA A 41 6.28 7.90 3.14
N GLY A 42 5.86 8.78 2.23
CA GLY A 42 6.49 8.99 0.93
C GLY A 42 5.99 8.09 -0.20
N VAL A 43 4.88 7.36 0.00
CA VAL A 43 4.27 6.51 -1.03
C VAL A 43 3.22 7.28 -1.81
N SER A 44 3.42 7.42 -3.12
CA SER A 44 2.45 7.99 -4.04
C SER A 44 2.13 7.00 -5.16
N THR A 45 0.85 6.82 -5.47
CA THR A 45 0.38 5.94 -6.54
C THR A 45 -0.22 6.75 -7.67
N VAL A 46 0.29 6.56 -8.90
CA VAL A 46 -0.29 7.14 -10.12
C VAL A 46 -1.08 6.06 -10.85
N TYR A 47 -2.30 6.39 -11.27
CA TYR A 47 -3.16 5.50 -12.05
C TYR A 47 -3.29 6.04 -13.49
N GLN A 48 -3.45 5.12 -14.44
CA GLN A 48 -3.85 5.39 -15.84
C GLN A 48 -5.14 4.63 -16.14
#